data_AF-A0AAV8VYP5-F1
#
_entry.id   AF-A0AAV8VYP5-F1
#
_cell.length_a   1.000
_cell.length_b   1.000
_cell.length_c   1.000
_cell.angle_alpha   90.00
_cell.angle_beta   90.00
_cell.angle_gamma   90.00
#
_symmetry.space_group_name_H-M   'P 1'
#
loop_
_entity.id
_entity.type
_entity.pdbx_description
1 polymer ?
#
loop_
_entity_poly.entity_id
_entity_poly.type
_entity_poly.pdbx_seq_one_letter_code
_entity_poly.pdbx_strand_id
1 'polypeptide(L)'
;MLGEFEDESSSSGGELTPTRKNNSHPQNAQQNPSILSSLRSVLIVLSTALICFAAARNSITWHCQRFWGASGDFWQAQWDKFLDTVGEDPFYLWVYGTFILSFGVYWLFGGIYTFMDMTNKPAAIRRYKIQPGTNEPVDNRKLLKVIWYVLLNQVVVGIPSSMLMYWAMKWRGYPALRELPTFHWVLYELAVHILTEEAAFYYSHRFLHSRYLYKYIHKQHHEWTAPIAVTAIYCNPIEHIFSNLLPPFLGVFIMGSHVATAWLWFTLAILSTLNAHSGYHLPFFPSPEAHDFHHLKFNNCFGVLGVLDRLHGTDTSFRQTRAYVRHIMMLSFIPPREAFPEPNTCKHKLGKR
;
A
#
# COMPACT_ATOMS: atom_id res chain seq x y z
N MET A 1 -45.21 -1.20 69.09
CA MET A 1 -46.18 -0.38 68.32
C MET A 1 -46.73 -1.33 67.26
N LEU A 2 -47.96 -1.85 67.35
CA LEU A 2 -49.25 -1.28 67.79
C LEU A 2 -49.69 -0.12 66.87
N GLY A 3 -50.94 -0.02 66.39
CA GLY A 3 -52.06 -1.00 66.40
C GLY A 3 -52.18 -1.78 65.07
N GLU A 4 -53.08 -2.74 64.86
CA GLU A 4 -54.41 -3.04 65.47
C GLU A 4 -55.52 -2.04 65.13
N PHE A 5 -56.59 -2.55 64.51
CA PHE A 5 -58.06 -2.40 64.72
C PHE A 5 -58.68 -3.39 63.71
N GLU A 6 -59.29 -4.51 64.12
CA GLU A 6 -60.69 -4.70 64.58
C GLU A 6 -61.75 -4.37 63.50
N ASP A 7 -62.95 -4.98 63.44
CA ASP A 7 -63.42 -6.38 63.58
C ASP A 7 -64.91 -6.40 63.07
N GLU A 8 -65.86 -7.33 63.28
CA GLU A 8 -66.01 -8.58 64.07
C GLU A 8 -67.04 -9.50 63.37
N SER A 9 -67.16 -10.76 63.79
CA SER A 9 -68.37 -11.62 63.69
C SER A 9 -68.79 -12.16 62.30
N SER A 10 -69.56 -13.25 62.16
CA SER A 10 -69.85 -14.41 63.02
C SER A 10 -70.65 -15.48 62.23
N SER A 11 -70.41 -16.78 62.51
CA SER A 11 -71.30 -17.93 62.19
C SER A 11 -71.54 -18.29 60.69
N SER A 12 -71.78 -19.55 60.29
CA SER A 12 -71.87 -20.83 61.02
C SER A 12 -71.51 -22.05 60.13
N GLY A 13 -70.78 -23.02 60.68
CA GLY A 13 -70.89 -24.46 60.34
C GLY A 13 -70.30 -24.97 59.02
N GLY A 14 -70.12 -26.30 58.94
CA GLY A 14 -69.76 -27.02 57.70
C GLY A 14 -68.40 -27.71 57.73
N GLU A 15 -68.42 -29.02 57.97
CA GLU A 15 -67.25 -29.92 57.93
C GLU A 15 -66.61 -30.09 56.53
N LEU A 16 -65.34 -30.53 56.56
CA LEU A 16 -64.66 -31.40 55.59
C LEU A 16 -64.33 -30.88 54.16
N THR A 17 -63.01 -30.91 53.89
CA THR A 17 -62.35 -30.95 52.58
C THR A 17 -62.71 -32.19 51.73
N PRO A 18 -62.36 -32.25 50.42
CA PRO A 18 -62.03 -31.17 49.46
C PRO A 18 -62.75 -31.31 48.09
N THR A 19 -62.61 -30.35 47.17
CA THR A 19 -62.09 -30.60 45.78
C THR A 19 -61.98 -29.35 44.88
N ARG A 20 -61.14 -29.51 43.85
CA ARG A 20 -60.69 -28.58 42.79
C ARG A 20 -61.82 -27.99 41.92
N LYS A 21 -61.95 -26.65 41.87
CA LYS A 21 -62.74 -25.94 40.85
C LYS A 21 -61.93 -25.71 39.57
N ASN A 22 -62.55 -25.93 38.42
CA ASN A 22 -62.15 -25.37 37.12
C ASN A 22 -63.31 -24.49 36.62
N ASN A 23 -63.10 -23.18 36.48
CA ASN A 23 -64.03 -22.28 35.77
C ASN A 23 -63.33 -21.68 34.55
N SER A 24 -64.06 -21.58 33.45
CA SER A 24 -63.58 -21.03 32.18
C SER A 24 -63.87 -19.52 32.05
N HIS A 25 -62.97 -18.81 31.36
CA HIS A 25 -63.22 -17.46 30.84
C HIS A 25 -63.19 -17.49 29.30
N PRO A 26 -63.91 -16.56 28.62
CA PRO A 26 -64.02 -16.55 27.16
C PRO A 26 -62.72 -16.09 26.49
N GLN A 27 -62.42 -16.67 25.33
CA GLN A 27 -61.25 -16.29 24.52
C GLN A 27 -61.58 -15.10 23.60
N ASN A 28 -60.69 -14.11 23.56
CA ASN A 28 -60.71 -13.10 22.50
C ASN A 28 -60.31 -13.75 21.16
N ALA A 29 -61.09 -13.49 20.11
CA ALA A 29 -60.84 -14.00 18.77
C ALA A 29 -59.70 -13.23 18.09
N GLN A 30 -58.45 -13.62 18.38
CA GLN A 30 -57.25 -13.05 17.75
C GLN A 30 -57.19 -13.45 16.27
N GLN A 31 -57.45 -12.49 15.37
CA GLN A 31 -57.42 -12.74 13.93
C GLN A 31 -55.99 -13.03 13.47
N ASN A 32 -55.74 -14.29 13.07
CA ASN A 32 -54.47 -14.69 12.45
C ASN A 32 -54.29 -13.96 11.11
N PRO A 33 -53.13 -13.36 10.83
CA PRO A 33 -52.88 -12.67 9.57
C PRO A 33 -52.94 -13.66 8.40
N SER A 34 -53.80 -13.38 7.43
CA SER A 34 -53.92 -14.19 6.21
C SER A 34 -52.57 -14.28 5.49
N ILE A 35 -52.23 -15.45 4.95
CA ILE A 35 -51.02 -15.68 4.14
C ILE A 35 -50.92 -14.64 3.00
N LEU A 36 -52.04 -14.23 2.43
CA LEU A 36 -52.11 -13.18 1.40
C LEU A 36 -51.62 -11.81 1.90
N SER A 37 -51.87 -11.47 3.17
CA SER A 37 -51.41 -10.22 3.79
C SER A 37 -49.90 -10.24 4.06
N SER A 38 -49.35 -11.39 4.48
CA SER A 38 -47.91 -11.59 4.64
C SER A 38 -47.19 -11.53 3.29
N LEU A 39 -47.71 -12.21 2.27
CA LEU A 39 -47.17 -12.16 0.90
C LEU A 39 -47.21 -10.74 0.31
N ARG A 40 -48.32 -10.00 0.49
CA ARG A 40 -48.43 -8.60 0.07
C ARG A 40 -47.41 -7.72 0.80
N SER A 41 -47.18 -7.94 2.09
CA SER A 41 -46.21 -7.18 2.88
C SER A 41 -44.76 -7.47 2.44
N VAL A 42 -44.41 -8.73 2.21
CA VAL A 42 -43.10 -9.13 1.66
C VAL A 42 -42.88 -8.54 0.28
N LEU A 43 -43.88 -8.58 -0.62
CA LEU A 43 -43.80 -7.95 -1.94
C LEU A 43 -43.58 -6.44 -1.84
N ILE A 44 -44.32 -5.72 -0.99
CA ILE A 44 -44.14 -4.28 -0.79
C ILE A 44 -42.73 -3.96 -0.26
N VAL A 45 -42.22 -4.72 0.71
CA VAL A 45 -40.86 -4.53 1.25
C VAL A 45 -39.80 -4.79 0.18
N LEU A 46 -39.90 -5.89 -0.57
CA LEU A 46 -38.95 -6.23 -1.63
C LEU A 46 -38.99 -5.22 -2.79
N SER A 47 -40.17 -4.82 -3.27
CA SER A 47 -40.30 -3.80 -4.30
C SER A 47 -39.77 -2.44 -3.84
N THR A 48 -40.05 -2.03 -2.60
CA THR A 48 -39.55 -0.76 -2.04
C THR A 48 -38.03 -0.81 -1.89
N ALA A 49 -37.48 -1.88 -1.35
CA ALA A 49 -36.03 -2.07 -1.24
C ALA A 49 -35.34 -2.08 -2.61
N LEU A 50 -35.94 -2.70 -3.63
CA LEU A 50 -35.40 -2.73 -5.00
C LEU A 50 -35.49 -1.36 -5.69
N ILE A 51 -36.55 -0.58 -5.45
CA ILE A 51 -36.65 0.82 -5.91
C ILE A 51 -35.61 1.69 -5.21
N CYS A 52 -35.46 1.59 -3.89
CA CYS A 52 -34.43 2.31 -3.13
C CYS A 52 -33.02 1.92 -3.57
N PHE A 53 -32.75 0.64 -3.82
CA PHE A 53 -31.46 0.18 -4.34
C PHE A 53 -31.19 0.69 -5.75
N ALA A 54 -32.19 0.67 -6.65
CA ALA A 54 -32.06 1.22 -8.00
C ALA A 54 -31.83 2.74 -7.97
N ALA A 55 -32.57 3.48 -7.14
CA ALA A 55 -32.40 4.91 -6.95
C ALA A 55 -31.03 5.25 -6.35
N ALA A 56 -30.57 4.52 -5.33
CA ALA A 56 -29.25 4.69 -4.72
C ALA A 56 -28.14 4.36 -5.72
N ARG A 57 -28.21 3.21 -6.42
CA ARG A 57 -27.27 2.82 -7.48
C ARG A 57 -27.18 3.89 -8.55
N ASN A 58 -28.31 4.37 -9.06
CA ASN A 58 -28.36 5.37 -10.12
C ASN A 58 -27.82 6.72 -9.63
N SER A 59 -28.15 7.13 -8.41
CA SER A 59 -27.65 8.39 -7.81
C SER A 59 -26.15 8.34 -7.57
N ILE A 60 -25.63 7.25 -6.97
CA ILE A 60 -24.19 7.03 -6.78
C ILE A 60 -23.49 7.00 -8.13
N THR A 61 -24.03 6.26 -9.11
CA THR A 61 -23.45 6.18 -10.47
C THR A 61 -23.45 7.54 -11.16
N TRP A 62 -24.50 8.34 -11.02
CA TRP A 62 -24.59 9.70 -11.56
C TRP A 62 -23.61 10.67 -10.87
N HIS A 63 -23.55 10.68 -9.54
CA HIS A 63 -22.59 11.50 -8.79
C HIS A 63 -21.15 11.10 -9.14
N CYS A 64 -20.85 9.80 -9.26
CA CYS A 64 -19.56 9.33 -9.72
C CYS A 64 -19.29 9.79 -11.16
N GLN A 65 -20.18 9.52 -12.12
CA GLN A 65 -20.02 9.96 -13.50
C GLN A 65 -19.83 11.49 -13.61
N ARG A 66 -20.53 12.29 -12.80
CA ARG A 66 -20.42 13.75 -12.82
C ARG A 66 -19.12 14.25 -12.20
N PHE A 67 -18.68 13.68 -11.07
CA PHE A 67 -17.42 14.03 -10.42
C PHE A 67 -16.20 13.55 -11.22
N TRP A 68 -16.21 12.30 -11.68
CA TRP A 68 -15.14 11.75 -12.51
C TRP A 68 -15.10 12.38 -13.91
N GLY A 69 -16.25 12.74 -14.49
CA GLY A 69 -16.31 13.52 -15.72
C GLY A 69 -15.65 14.89 -15.56
N ALA A 70 -16.11 15.70 -14.60
CA ALA A 70 -15.52 17.02 -14.35
C ALA A 70 -14.05 16.96 -13.90
N SER A 71 -13.64 15.90 -13.21
CA SER A 71 -12.23 15.62 -12.89
C SER A 71 -11.44 15.29 -14.17
N GLY A 72 -11.99 14.46 -15.06
CA GLY A 72 -11.41 14.16 -16.37
C GLY A 72 -11.22 15.41 -17.22
N ASP A 73 -12.28 16.22 -17.38
CA ASP A 73 -12.25 17.51 -18.09
C ASP A 73 -11.17 18.44 -17.52
N PHE A 74 -11.02 18.48 -16.19
CA PHE A 74 -9.99 19.27 -15.51
C PHE A 74 -8.57 18.76 -15.79
N TRP A 75 -8.32 17.46 -15.65
CA TRP A 75 -7.01 16.86 -15.93
C TRP A 75 -6.62 17.00 -17.41
N GLN A 76 -7.58 16.80 -18.32
CA GLN A 76 -7.44 17.02 -19.75
C GLN A 76 -7.01 18.47 -20.02
N ALA A 77 -7.74 19.46 -19.48
CA ALA A 77 -7.39 20.87 -19.64
C ALA A 77 -6.04 21.27 -19.01
N GLN A 78 -5.60 20.62 -17.93
CA GLN A 78 -4.25 20.84 -17.39
C GLN A 78 -3.17 20.21 -18.29
N TRP A 79 -3.46 19.06 -18.89
CA TRP A 79 -2.55 18.35 -19.79
C TRP A 79 -2.40 19.03 -21.15
N ASP A 80 -3.50 19.50 -21.76
CA ASP A 80 -3.46 20.34 -22.95
C ASP A 80 -2.62 21.59 -22.70
N LYS A 81 -2.87 22.33 -21.62
CA LYS A 81 -2.10 23.52 -21.25
C LYS A 81 -0.61 23.20 -21.00
N PHE A 82 -0.30 22.02 -20.48
CA PHE A 82 1.08 21.56 -20.32
C PHE A 82 1.75 21.32 -21.69
N LEU A 83 1.09 20.60 -22.59
CA LEU A 83 1.57 20.36 -23.96
C LEU A 83 1.70 21.66 -24.77
N ASP A 84 0.77 22.61 -24.63
CA ASP A 84 0.84 23.96 -25.21
C ASP A 84 2.08 24.74 -24.72
N THR A 85 2.63 24.37 -23.57
CA THR A 85 3.81 25.02 -22.95
C THR A 85 5.12 24.30 -23.28
N VAL A 86 5.14 22.96 -23.32
CA VAL A 86 6.37 22.16 -23.51
C VAL A 86 6.55 21.57 -24.90
N GLY A 87 5.51 21.59 -25.74
CA GLY A 87 5.48 21.00 -27.07
C GLY A 87 5.00 19.54 -27.10
N GLU A 88 4.62 19.09 -28.29
CA GLU A 88 4.01 17.78 -28.55
C GLU A 88 4.97 16.75 -29.19
N ASP A 89 6.29 16.94 -29.13
CA ASP A 89 7.22 15.92 -29.65
C ASP A 89 7.26 14.70 -28.70
N PRO A 90 6.81 13.50 -29.14
CA PRO A 90 6.78 12.33 -28.28
C PRO A 90 8.18 11.90 -27.80
N PHE A 91 9.26 12.19 -28.56
CA PHE A 91 10.63 11.88 -28.12
C PHE A 91 11.02 12.71 -26.91
N TYR A 92 10.73 14.02 -26.93
CA TYR A 92 11.06 14.90 -25.80
C TYR A 92 10.29 14.52 -24.55
N LEU A 93 9.00 14.18 -24.65
CA LEU A 93 8.20 13.73 -23.51
C LEU A 93 8.70 12.38 -22.96
N TRP A 94 8.81 11.35 -23.80
CA TRP A 94 9.18 10.00 -23.35
C TRP A 94 10.64 9.89 -22.87
N VAL A 95 11.57 10.68 -23.42
CA VAL A 95 12.99 10.64 -23.02
C VAL A 95 13.30 11.71 -21.98
N TYR A 96 13.23 12.99 -22.35
CA TYR A 96 13.68 14.08 -21.47
C TYR A 96 12.66 14.44 -20.39
N GLY A 97 11.36 14.43 -20.69
CA GLY A 97 10.31 14.66 -19.71
C GLY A 97 10.29 13.56 -18.63
N THR A 98 10.36 12.30 -19.04
CA THR A 98 10.52 11.16 -18.13
C THR A 98 11.79 11.25 -17.29
N PHE A 99 12.93 11.65 -17.88
CA PHE A 99 14.18 11.86 -17.15
C PHE A 99 14.03 12.99 -16.11
N ILE A 100 13.52 14.16 -16.49
CA ILE A 100 13.34 15.31 -15.59
C ILE A 100 12.39 14.96 -14.43
N LEU A 101 11.28 14.29 -14.72
CA LEU A 101 10.30 13.85 -13.73
C LEU A 101 10.89 12.82 -12.77
N SER A 102 11.51 11.75 -13.28
CA SER A 102 12.10 10.71 -12.44
C SER A 102 13.27 11.22 -11.59
N PHE A 103 14.15 12.04 -12.18
CA PHE A 103 15.24 12.72 -11.48
C PHE A 103 14.71 13.66 -10.39
N GLY A 104 13.70 14.48 -10.71
CA GLY A 104 13.07 15.41 -9.79
C GLY A 104 12.40 14.72 -8.60
N VAL A 105 11.58 13.70 -8.84
CA VAL A 105 10.96 12.89 -7.79
C VAL A 105 12.02 12.18 -6.94
N TYR A 106 13.04 11.58 -7.57
CA TYR A 106 14.11 10.88 -6.85
C TYR A 106 14.87 11.81 -5.89
N TRP A 107 15.31 12.96 -6.37
CA TRP A 107 16.12 13.88 -5.57
C TRP A 107 15.30 14.74 -4.60
N LEU A 108 14.03 15.02 -4.88
CA LEU A 108 13.15 15.70 -3.92
C LEU A 108 12.89 14.82 -2.69
N PHE A 109 12.35 13.62 -2.89
CA PHE A 109 11.96 12.75 -1.78
C PHE A 109 13.18 12.04 -1.17
N GLY A 110 14.12 11.56 -1.99
CA GLY A 110 15.40 11.02 -1.51
C GLY A 110 16.24 12.07 -0.79
N GLY A 111 16.20 13.33 -1.22
CA GLY A 111 16.84 14.46 -0.55
C GLY A 111 16.26 14.76 0.84
N ILE A 112 14.93 14.68 1.00
CA ILE A 112 14.26 14.80 2.31
C ILE A 112 14.75 13.70 3.27
N TYR A 113 14.74 12.43 2.85
CA TYR A 113 15.27 11.33 3.67
C TYR A 113 16.76 11.53 4.00
N THR A 114 17.58 11.87 3.00
CA THR A 114 19.02 12.12 3.18
C THR A 114 19.28 13.25 4.18
N PHE A 115 18.50 14.32 4.16
CA PHE A 115 18.60 15.39 5.15
C PHE A 115 18.31 14.89 6.56
N MET A 116 17.30 14.02 6.75
CA MET A 116 17.04 13.41 8.06
C MET A 116 18.19 12.50 8.51
N ASP A 117 18.72 11.67 7.61
CA ASP A 117 19.81 10.72 7.88
C ASP A 117 21.18 11.40 8.12
N MET A 118 21.42 12.58 7.52
CA MET A 118 22.61 13.41 7.79
C MET A 118 22.50 14.20 9.10
N THR A 119 21.31 14.72 9.42
CA THR A 119 21.14 15.66 10.56
C THR A 119 20.60 15.01 11.83
N ASN A 120 20.09 13.78 11.75
CA ASN A 120 19.28 13.09 12.78
C ASN A 120 18.06 13.90 13.25
N LYS A 121 17.51 14.78 12.39
CA LYS A 121 16.40 15.70 12.70
C LYS A 121 15.25 15.57 11.68
N PRO A 122 14.00 15.82 12.10
CA PRO A 122 13.56 16.09 13.47
C PRO A 122 13.53 14.82 14.33
N ALA A 123 13.87 14.93 15.61
CA ALA A 123 13.93 13.78 16.52
C ALA A 123 12.60 13.01 16.64
N ALA A 124 11.47 13.70 16.43
CA ALA A 124 10.12 13.12 16.40
C ALA A 124 9.88 12.12 15.24
N ILE A 125 10.68 12.18 14.17
CA ILE A 125 10.66 11.20 13.06
C ILE A 125 11.69 10.08 13.31
N ARG A 126 12.81 10.37 13.97
CA ARG A 126 13.87 9.36 14.24
C ARG A 126 13.39 8.11 14.98
N ARG A 127 12.32 8.21 15.78
CA ARG A 127 11.66 7.06 16.42
C ARG A 127 11.12 5.99 15.43
N TYR A 128 10.88 6.35 14.16
CA TYR A 128 10.47 5.43 13.10
C TYR A 128 11.63 4.70 12.40
N LYS A 129 12.90 5.02 12.69
CA LYS A 129 14.05 4.32 12.07
C LYS A 129 14.04 2.83 12.45
N ILE A 130 14.25 1.94 11.49
CA ILE A 130 14.16 0.47 11.63
C ILE A 130 15.40 -0.10 12.34
N GLN A 131 16.60 0.35 11.93
CA GLN A 131 17.89 0.00 12.54
C GLN A 131 18.58 1.22 13.19
N PRO A 132 18.20 1.65 14.41
CA PRO A 132 18.76 2.84 15.06
C PRO A 132 20.24 2.65 15.44
N GLY A 133 21.04 3.69 15.24
CA GLY A 133 22.48 3.71 15.51
C GLY A 133 23.34 3.18 14.35
N THR A 134 22.74 2.55 13.33
CA THR A 134 23.45 2.16 12.11
C THR A 134 23.34 3.29 11.09
N ASN A 135 24.47 3.77 10.56
CA ASN A 135 24.56 4.87 9.59
C ASN A 135 23.91 6.20 10.06
N GLU A 136 23.82 6.45 11.38
CA GLU A 136 23.28 7.68 11.97
C GLU A 136 24.37 8.46 12.75
N PRO A 137 24.81 9.66 12.32
CA PRO A 137 24.58 10.25 11.00
C PRO A 137 25.35 9.52 9.89
N VAL A 138 24.95 9.73 8.64
CA VAL A 138 25.62 9.17 7.46
C VAL A 138 27.00 9.81 7.28
N ASP A 139 28.02 9.01 6.95
CA ASP A 139 29.35 9.52 6.59
C ASP A 139 29.31 10.27 5.25
N ASN A 140 29.79 11.52 5.25
CA ASN A 140 29.80 12.40 4.09
C ASN A 140 30.58 11.83 2.89
N ARG A 141 31.66 11.06 3.10
CA ARG A 141 32.46 10.51 2.00
C ARG A 141 31.74 9.33 1.33
N LYS A 142 31.13 8.45 2.12
CA LYS A 142 30.22 7.39 1.62
C LYS A 142 29.03 8.00 0.88
N LEU A 143 28.41 9.05 1.42
CA LEU A 143 27.28 9.71 0.78
C LEU A 143 27.66 10.36 -0.56
N LEU A 144 28.82 11.03 -0.64
CA LEU A 144 29.31 11.58 -1.91
C LEU A 144 29.63 10.48 -2.94
N LYS A 145 30.17 9.32 -2.53
CA LYS A 145 30.29 8.13 -3.40
C LYS A 145 28.93 7.68 -3.92
N VAL A 146 27.92 7.57 -3.04
CA VAL A 146 26.54 7.20 -3.40
C VAL A 146 25.96 8.18 -4.42
N ILE A 147 25.98 9.49 -4.11
CA ILE A 147 25.45 10.54 -4.98
C ILE A 147 26.11 10.50 -6.37
N TRP A 148 27.44 10.37 -6.44
CA TRP A 148 28.16 10.29 -7.71
C TRP A 148 27.74 9.09 -8.56
N TYR A 149 27.64 7.90 -7.98
CA TYR A 149 27.20 6.70 -8.69
C TYR A 149 25.72 6.74 -9.09
N VAL A 150 24.85 7.33 -8.26
CA VAL A 150 23.43 7.54 -8.58
C VAL A 150 23.27 8.50 -9.77
N LEU A 151 24.01 9.61 -9.79
CA LEU A 151 24.00 10.55 -10.92
C LEU A 151 24.55 9.90 -12.21
N LEU A 152 25.61 9.09 -12.12
CA LEU A 152 26.10 8.31 -13.25
C LEU A 152 25.07 7.30 -13.77
N ASN A 153 24.39 6.56 -12.88
CA ASN A 153 23.32 5.64 -13.28
C ASN A 153 22.16 6.40 -13.95
N GLN A 154 21.67 7.51 -13.37
CA GLN A 154 20.60 8.32 -13.96
C GLN A 154 20.96 8.90 -15.34
N VAL A 155 22.15 9.46 -15.51
CA VAL A 155 22.54 10.15 -16.75
C VAL A 155 23.11 9.21 -17.81
N VAL A 156 24.11 8.40 -17.45
CA VAL A 156 24.90 7.59 -18.40
C VAL A 156 24.19 6.28 -18.77
N VAL A 157 23.34 5.76 -17.88
CA VAL A 157 22.54 4.54 -18.14
C VAL A 157 21.09 4.91 -18.42
N GLY A 158 20.47 5.73 -17.55
CA GLY A 158 19.06 6.11 -17.63
C GLY A 158 18.68 6.78 -18.93
N ILE A 159 19.41 7.80 -19.40
CA ILE A 159 19.05 8.50 -20.66
C ILE A 159 19.14 7.57 -21.89
N PRO A 160 20.24 6.82 -22.13
CA PRO A 160 20.27 5.84 -23.22
C PRO A 160 19.21 4.74 -23.09
N SER A 161 18.93 4.25 -21.88
CA SER A 161 17.82 3.31 -21.66
C SER A 161 16.46 3.93 -21.98
N SER A 162 16.18 5.17 -21.59
CA SER A 162 14.95 5.89 -21.94
C SER A 162 14.81 6.10 -23.46
N MET A 163 15.90 6.36 -24.18
CA MET A 163 15.88 6.41 -25.65
C MET A 163 15.51 5.05 -26.26
N LEU A 164 16.10 3.96 -25.80
CA LEU A 164 15.76 2.60 -26.27
C LEU A 164 14.31 2.23 -25.91
N MET A 165 13.84 2.60 -24.72
CA MET A 165 12.46 2.42 -24.27
C MET A 165 11.47 3.22 -25.13
N TYR A 166 11.79 4.47 -25.52
CA TYR A 166 11.00 5.24 -26.48
C TYR A 166 10.88 4.53 -27.83
N TRP A 167 11.98 4.01 -28.39
CA TRP A 167 11.93 3.29 -29.66
C TRP A 167 11.11 1.99 -29.55
N ALA A 168 11.20 1.28 -28.42
CA ALA A 168 10.34 0.13 -28.12
C ALA A 168 8.85 0.54 -28.03
N MET A 169 8.51 1.60 -27.30
CA MET A 169 7.14 2.14 -27.24
C MET A 169 6.63 2.57 -28.62
N LYS A 170 7.46 3.21 -29.44
CA LYS A 170 7.12 3.64 -30.80
C LYS A 170 6.86 2.47 -31.74
N TRP A 171 7.60 1.36 -31.58
CA TRP A 171 7.35 0.10 -32.30
C TRP A 171 6.08 -0.60 -31.82
N ARG A 172 5.82 -0.60 -30.51
CA ARG A 172 4.64 -1.19 -29.85
C ARG A 172 3.34 -0.42 -30.09
N GLY A 173 3.42 0.90 -30.31
CA GLY A 173 2.29 1.82 -30.39
C GLY A 173 1.75 2.21 -29.00
N TYR A 174 1.33 3.48 -28.88
CA TYR A 174 0.68 4.09 -27.72
C TYR A 174 -0.36 5.14 -28.18
N PRO A 175 -1.32 5.56 -27.32
CA PRO A 175 -2.35 6.55 -27.66
C PRO A 175 -1.79 7.92 -28.10
N ALA A 176 -2.64 8.71 -28.76
CA ALA A 176 -2.33 10.09 -29.15
C ALA A 176 -2.02 10.97 -27.92
N LEU A 177 -1.06 11.89 -28.04
CA LEU A 177 -0.53 12.63 -26.89
C LEU A 177 -1.54 13.52 -26.19
N ARG A 178 -2.50 14.13 -26.90
CA ARG A 178 -3.50 15.00 -26.24
C ARG A 178 -4.59 14.20 -25.51
N GLU A 179 -4.95 13.01 -25.97
CA GLU A 179 -6.07 12.25 -25.41
C GLU A 179 -5.66 11.49 -24.13
N LEU A 180 -5.99 12.03 -22.95
CA LEU A 180 -5.74 11.32 -21.70
C LEU A 180 -6.60 10.05 -21.59
N PRO A 181 -6.04 8.90 -21.13
CA PRO A 181 -6.84 7.73 -20.84
C PRO A 181 -7.85 7.99 -19.71
N THR A 182 -9.03 7.37 -19.81
CA THR A 182 -10.05 7.49 -18.76
C THR A 182 -9.52 7.01 -17.40
N PHE A 183 -9.98 7.61 -16.31
CA PHE A 183 -9.54 7.27 -14.95
C PHE A 183 -9.63 5.75 -14.64
N HIS A 184 -10.69 5.08 -15.10
CA HIS A 184 -10.84 3.63 -14.90
C HIS A 184 -9.83 2.81 -15.70
N TRP A 185 -9.41 3.30 -16.88
CA TRP A 185 -8.30 2.70 -17.63
C TRP A 185 -6.97 2.91 -16.90
N VAL A 186 -6.69 4.12 -16.40
CA VAL A 186 -5.48 4.41 -15.60
C VAL A 186 -5.38 3.48 -14.38
N LEU A 187 -6.48 3.23 -13.66
CA LEU A 187 -6.49 2.25 -12.56
C LEU A 187 -6.21 0.81 -13.01
N TYR A 188 -6.71 0.41 -14.19
CA TYR A 188 -6.43 -0.92 -14.76
C TYR A 188 -4.97 -1.05 -15.23
N GLU A 189 -4.44 -0.03 -15.89
CA GLU A 189 -3.03 0.04 -16.29
C GLU A 189 -2.12 -0.07 -15.06
N LEU A 190 -2.34 0.74 -14.02
CA LEU A 190 -1.56 0.68 -12.78
C LEU A 190 -1.61 -0.69 -12.10
N ALA A 191 -2.76 -1.37 -12.10
CA ALA A 191 -2.87 -2.72 -11.57
C ALA A 191 -2.04 -3.74 -12.36
N VAL A 192 -2.03 -3.64 -13.70
CA VAL A 192 -1.16 -4.46 -14.57
C VAL A 192 0.31 -4.11 -14.38
N HIS A 193 0.64 -2.82 -14.22
CA HIS A 193 2.02 -2.35 -13.98
C HIS A 193 2.58 -2.91 -12.68
N ILE A 194 1.83 -2.80 -11.57
CA ILE A 194 2.20 -3.36 -10.25
C ILE A 194 2.45 -4.87 -10.32
N LEU A 195 1.56 -5.64 -10.96
CA LEU A 195 1.71 -7.09 -11.08
C LEU A 195 2.86 -7.51 -12.01
N THR A 196 3.14 -6.71 -13.04
CA THR A 196 4.27 -6.93 -13.95
C THR A 196 5.60 -6.61 -13.25
N GLU A 197 5.66 -5.53 -12.48
CA GLU A 197 6.85 -5.16 -11.71
C GLU A 197 7.17 -6.19 -10.63
N GLU A 198 6.20 -6.62 -9.81
CA GLU A 198 6.41 -7.70 -8.81
C GLU A 198 7.03 -8.94 -9.46
N ALA A 199 6.53 -9.38 -10.62
CA ALA A 199 7.07 -10.52 -11.34
C ALA A 199 8.49 -10.28 -11.90
N ALA A 200 8.68 -9.20 -12.67
CA ALA A 200 9.95 -8.92 -13.33
C ALA A 200 11.07 -8.56 -12.33
N PHE A 201 10.74 -7.81 -11.28
CA PHE A 201 11.67 -7.46 -10.21
C PHE A 201 12.06 -8.72 -9.41
N TYR A 202 11.08 -9.46 -8.87
CA TYR A 202 11.35 -10.64 -8.05
C TYR A 202 12.28 -11.65 -8.74
N TYR A 203 12.01 -12.01 -10.01
CA TYR A 203 12.84 -12.98 -10.72
C TYR A 203 14.21 -12.42 -11.14
N SER A 204 14.31 -11.15 -11.57
CA SER A 204 15.61 -10.54 -11.91
C SER A 204 16.49 -10.37 -10.67
N HIS A 205 15.92 -9.84 -9.59
CA HIS A 205 16.59 -9.63 -8.31
C HIS A 205 17.05 -10.95 -7.69
N ARG A 206 16.17 -11.97 -7.59
CA ARG A 206 16.55 -13.31 -7.11
C ARG A 206 17.63 -13.97 -7.98
N PHE A 207 17.66 -13.70 -9.29
CA PHE A 207 18.73 -14.16 -10.19
C PHE A 207 20.05 -13.42 -9.97
N LEU A 208 20.03 -12.11 -9.70
CA LEU A 208 21.20 -11.32 -9.31
C LEU A 208 21.85 -11.82 -8.01
N HIS A 209 21.10 -12.47 -7.11
CA HIS A 209 21.65 -13.15 -5.93
C HIS A 209 22.35 -14.49 -6.21
N SER A 210 22.41 -14.94 -7.46
CA SER A 210 23.27 -16.08 -7.84
C SER A 210 24.75 -15.78 -7.61
N ARG A 211 25.54 -16.79 -7.22
CA ARG A 211 26.93 -16.66 -6.71
C ARG A 211 27.85 -15.72 -7.51
N TYR A 212 27.74 -15.74 -8.84
CA TYR A 212 28.59 -14.91 -9.72
C TYR A 212 28.03 -13.50 -9.92
N LEU A 213 26.73 -13.37 -10.17
CA LEU A 213 26.09 -12.06 -10.37
C LEU A 213 26.11 -11.24 -9.07
N TYR A 214 25.93 -11.89 -7.91
CA TYR A 214 26.07 -11.24 -6.62
C TYR A 214 27.47 -10.67 -6.43
N LYS A 215 28.51 -11.48 -6.65
CA LYS A 215 29.91 -11.08 -6.44
C LYS A 215 30.33 -9.85 -7.26
N TYR A 216 29.86 -9.73 -8.50
CA TYR A 216 30.37 -8.74 -9.47
C TYR A 216 29.40 -7.61 -9.83
N ILE A 217 28.10 -7.81 -9.62
CA ILE A 217 27.05 -6.83 -9.96
C ILE A 217 26.39 -6.37 -8.65
N HIS A 218 25.68 -7.26 -7.97
CA HIS A 218 24.71 -6.87 -6.94
C HIS A 218 25.29 -6.58 -5.55
N LYS A 219 26.52 -7.02 -5.26
CA LYS A 219 27.21 -6.70 -4.00
C LYS A 219 27.37 -5.18 -3.76
N GLN A 220 27.35 -4.34 -4.80
CA GLN A 220 27.44 -2.88 -4.63
C GLN A 220 26.20 -2.31 -3.91
N HIS A 221 25.01 -2.72 -4.32
CA HIS A 221 23.74 -2.36 -3.67
C HIS A 221 23.74 -2.78 -2.20
N HIS A 222 24.29 -3.97 -1.94
CA HIS A 222 24.47 -4.55 -0.61
C HIS A 222 25.68 -4.02 0.19
N GLU A 223 26.33 -2.92 -0.21
CA GLU A 223 27.29 -2.20 0.65
C GLU A 223 26.60 -1.55 1.88
N TRP A 224 25.28 -1.41 1.86
CA TRP A 224 24.48 -0.77 2.92
C TRP A 224 23.49 -1.75 3.55
N THR A 225 23.88 -2.42 4.65
CA THR A 225 23.02 -3.37 5.39
C THR A 225 21.91 -2.73 6.22
N ALA A 226 22.01 -1.41 6.42
CA ALA A 226 20.92 -0.53 6.82
C ALA A 226 20.86 0.59 5.76
N PRO A 227 19.95 0.50 4.78
CA PRO A 227 19.91 1.44 3.67
C PRO A 227 19.42 2.83 4.09
N ILE A 228 19.66 3.80 3.20
CA ILE A 228 19.08 5.14 3.23
C ILE A 228 18.45 5.40 1.85
N ALA A 229 17.44 6.26 1.74
CA ALA A 229 16.61 6.30 0.52
C ALA A 229 17.42 6.49 -0.78
N VAL A 230 18.47 7.32 -0.74
CA VAL A 230 19.34 7.57 -1.92
C VAL A 230 20.28 6.41 -2.29
N THR A 231 20.39 5.34 -1.52
CA THR A 231 21.12 4.12 -1.94
C THR A 231 20.29 3.21 -2.84
N ALA A 232 19.01 3.51 -3.08
CA ALA A 232 18.12 2.68 -3.89
C ALA A 232 18.70 2.30 -5.26
N ILE A 233 19.21 3.28 -6.02
CA ILE A 233 19.86 3.05 -7.33
C ILE A 233 21.39 3.19 -7.26
N TYR A 234 21.96 3.02 -6.06
CA TYR A 234 23.41 2.88 -5.86
C TYR A 234 23.84 1.44 -6.17
N CYS A 235 23.80 1.09 -7.45
CA CYS A 235 24.04 -0.25 -7.95
C CYS A 235 24.98 -0.25 -9.15
N ASN A 236 25.36 -1.45 -9.60
CA ASN A 236 26.07 -1.63 -10.86
C ASN A 236 25.16 -1.25 -12.05
N PRO A 237 25.68 -0.60 -13.12
CA PRO A 237 24.90 -0.25 -14.31
C PRO A 237 24.02 -1.36 -14.90
N ILE A 238 24.47 -2.61 -14.87
CA ILE A 238 23.71 -3.77 -15.39
C ILE A 238 22.46 -4.03 -14.53
N GLU A 239 22.60 -3.96 -13.20
CA GLU A 239 21.47 -4.05 -12.26
C GLU A 239 20.55 -2.84 -12.33
N HIS A 240 21.08 -1.64 -12.63
CA HIS A 240 20.25 -0.47 -12.87
C HIS A 240 19.30 -0.74 -14.05
N ILE A 241 19.80 -1.26 -15.17
CA ILE A 241 18.96 -1.68 -16.32
C ILE A 241 17.97 -2.79 -15.90
N PHE A 242 18.46 -3.92 -15.40
CA PHE A 242 17.64 -5.14 -15.29
C PHE A 242 16.72 -5.20 -14.08
N SER A 243 16.97 -4.41 -13.02
CA SER A 243 16.12 -4.40 -11.82
C SER A 243 15.49 -3.03 -11.51
N ASN A 244 16.09 -1.91 -11.93
CA ASN A 244 15.55 -0.58 -11.58
C ASN A 244 14.85 0.14 -12.74
N LEU A 245 15.18 -0.17 -13.99
CA LEU A 245 14.56 0.44 -15.18
C LEU A 245 13.61 -0.52 -15.90
N LEU A 246 14.02 -1.76 -16.16
CA LEU A 246 13.24 -2.71 -16.96
C LEU A 246 11.94 -3.19 -16.26
N PRO A 247 11.93 -3.60 -14.97
CA PRO A 247 10.70 -4.06 -14.31
C PRO A 247 9.54 -3.04 -14.31
N PRO A 248 9.70 -1.76 -13.91
CA PRO A 248 8.62 -0.79 -13.99
C PRO A 248 8.23 -0.45 -15.44
N PHE A 249 9.17 -0.48 -16.39
CA PHE A 249 8.87 -0.22 -17.81
C PHE A 249 8.04 -1.32 -18.48
N LEU A 250 8.23 -2.59 -18.11
CA LEU A 250 7.56 -3.72 -18.76
C LEU A 250 6.02 -3.62 -18.70
N GLY A 251 5.45 -3.11 -17.61
CA GLY A 251 4.00 -2.90 -17.50
C GLY A 251 3.48 -1.85 -18.49
N VAL A 252 4.17 -0.71 -18.56
CA VAL A 252 3.89 0.40 -19.50
C VAL A 252 3.98 -0.10 -20.96
N PHE A 253 4.99 -0.91 -21.26
CA PHE A 253 5.21 -1.49 -22.59
C PHE A 253 4.16 -2.54 -22.99
N ILE A 254 3.79 -3.46 -22.07
CA ILE A 254 2.75 -4.47 -22.34
C ILE A 254 1.42 -3.79 -22.65
N MET A 255 1.02 -2.82 -21.81
CA MET A 255 -0.22 -2.06 -22.01
C MET A 255 -0.16 -1.13 -23.23
N GLY A 256 1.03 -0.64 -23.62
CA GLY A 256 1.18 0.43 -24.61
C GLY A 256 0.70 1.77 -24.04
N SER A 257 0.93 2.01 -22.75
CA SER A 257 0.29 3.09 -22.00
C SER A 257 0.65 4.48 -22.50
N HIS A 258 -0.27 5.43 -22.30
CA HIS A 258 -0.04 6.85 -22.54
C HIS A 258 1.07 7.39 -21.62
N VAL A 259 1.82 8.39 -22.09
CA VAL A 259 3.00 8.93 -21.37
C VAL A 259 2.63 9.52 -19.99
N ALA A 260 1.43 10.08 -19.85
CA ALA A 260 0.94 10.56 -18.55
C ALA A 260 0.66 9.41 -17.55
N THR A 261 0.13 8.26 -17.99
CA THR A 261 0.02 7.06 -17.13
C THR A 261 1.42 6.59 -16.74
N ALA A 262 2.36 6.55 -17.69
CA ALA A 262 3.73 6.12 -17.43
C ALA A 262 4.44 7.03 -16.41
N TRP A 263 4.28 8.35 -16.49
CA TRP A 263 4.83 9.29 -15.51
C TRP A 263 4.19 9.14 -14.11
N LEU A 264 2.87 8.95 -14.03
CA LEU A 264 2.20 8.63 -12.77
C LEU A 264 2.76 7.33 -12.16
N TRP A 265 2.88 6.29 -12.98
CA TRP A 265 3.42 4.99 -12.56
C TRP A 265 4.87 5.09 -12.08
N PHE A 266 5.76 5.70 -12.87
CA PHE A 266 7.17 5.87 -12.48
C PHE A 266 7.32 6.73 -11.23
N THR A 267 6.47 7.73 -11.02
CA THR A 267 6.42 8.49 -9.75
C THR A 267 6.10 7.57 -8.57
N LEU A 268 5.06 6.73 -8.70
CA LEU A 268 4.66 5.78 -7.64
C LEU A 268 5.74 4.71 -7.37
N ALA A 269 6.35 4.15 -8.42
CA ALA A 269 7.43 3.17 -8.31
C ALA A 269 8.68 3.76 -7.62
N ILE A 270 9.10 4.97 -8.00
CA ILE A 270 10.24 5.67 -7.37
C ILE A 270 9.93 5.98 -5.91
N LEU A 271 8.73 6.48 -5.58
CA LEU A 271 8.33 6.74 -4.20
C LEU A 271 8.29 5.46 -3.35
N SER A 272 7.77 4.35 -3.89
CA SER A 272 7.79 3.03 -3.24
C SER A 272 9.22 2.56 -2.97
N THR A 273 10.08 2.65 -3.98
CA THR A 273 11.48 2.25 -3.93
C THR A 273 12.29 3.09 -2.93
N LEU A 274 12.11 4.42 -2.90
CA LEU A 274 12.73 5.31 -1.92
C LEU A 274 12.25 5.00 -0.49
N ASN A 275 10.96 4.74 -0.30
CA ASN A 275 10.39 4.35 1.00
C ASN A 275 10.97 3.02 1.48
N ALA A 276 11.05 2.01 0.61
CA ALA A 276 11.64 0.70 0.90
C ALA A 276 13.12 0.79 1.35
N HIS A 277 13.89 1.72 0.77
CA HIS A 277 15.30 1.95 1.13
C HIS A 277 15.50 2.98 2.25
N SER A 278 14.45 3.67 2.71
CA SER A 278 14.59 4.79 3.65
C SER A 278 15.15 4.40 5.02
N GLY A 279 14.98 3.13 5.42
CA GLY A 279 15.21 2.68 6.79
C GLY A 279 14.27 3.34 7.82
N TYR A 280 13.20 4.03 7.40
CA TYR A 280 12.17 4.63 8.26
C TYR A 280 10.81 4.00 7.97
N HIS A 281 10.24 3.28 8.94
CA HIS A 281 8.87 2.79 8.81
C HIS A 281 7.88 3.87 9.30
N LEU A 282 7.57 4.81 8.41
CA LEU A 282 6.66 5.94 8.64
C LEU A 282 5.18 5.51 8.69
N PRO A 283 4.32 6.23 9.43
CA PRO A 283 2.88 5.96 9.45
C PRO A 283 2.22 6.34 8.12
N PHE A 284 1.18 5.59 7.74
CA PHE A 284 0.42 5.69 6.48
C PHE A 284 1.21 5.35 5.19
N PHE A 285 2.46 4.90 5.29
CA PHE A 285 3.24 4.38 4.16
C PHE A 285 3.31 2.84 4.17
N PRO A 286 3.57 2.19 3.02
CA PRO A 286 3.92 0.76 2.97
C PRO A 286 5.14 0.47 3.86
N SER A 287 5.15 -0.71 4.51
CA SER A 287 6.22 -1.04 5.46
C SER A 287 7.54 -1.40 4.76
N PRO A 288 8.68 -0.76 5.09
CA PRO A 288 9.99 -1.12 4.54
C PRO A 288 10.62 -2.38 5.17
N GLU A 289 10.04 -2.93 6.25
CA GLU A 289 10.70 -3.95 7.11
C GLU A 289 11.18 -5.20 6.34
N ALA A 290 10.50 -5.59 5.26
CA ALA A 290 10.92 -6.73 4.42
C ALA A 290 12.20 -6.44 3.62
N HIS A 291 12.33 -5.23 3.07
CA HIS A 291 13.50 -4.83 2.28
C HIS A 291 14.68 -4.42 3.16
N ASP A 292 14.42 -3.81 4.32
CA ASP A 292 15.45 -3.60 5.35
C ASP A 292 16.02 -4.96 5.85
N PHE A 293 15.15 -5.95 6.08
CA PHE A 293 15.58 -7.32 6.37
C PHE A 293 16.31 -7.99 5.20
N HIS A 294 15.92 -7.70 3.95
CA HIS A 294 16.64 -8.13 2.76
C HIS A 294 18.09 -7.62 2.77
N HIS A 295 18.31 -6.32 2.95
CA HIS A 295 19.65 -5.73 3.08
C HIS A 295 20.46 -6.28 4.27
N LEU A 296 19.79 -6.72 5.34
CA LEU A 296 20.44 -7.32 6.52
C LEU A 296 20.80 -8.80 6.36
N LYS A 297 20.13 -9.56 5.47
CA LYS A 297 20.29 -11.02 5.31
C LYS A 297 20.69 -11.50 3.92
N PHE A 298 20.60 -10.64 2.91
CA PHE A 298 20.93 -10.86 1.50
C PHE A 298 20.05 -11.90 0.76
N ASN A 299 19.62 -12.99 1.40
CA ASN A 299 19.03 -14.16 0.72
C ASN A 299 17.55 -14.45 1.04
N ASN A 300 16.79 -13.45 1.52
CA ASN A 300 15.35 -13.53 1.80
C ASN A 300 14.67 -12.25 1.30
N CYS A 301 13.37 -12.30 0.97
CA CYS A 301 12.55 -11.15 0.55
C CYS A 301 13.10 -10.43 -0.71
N PHE A 302 12.83 -10.98 -1.89
CA PHE A 302 13.30 -10.45 -3.18
C PHE A 302 12.27 -9.63 -3.98
N GLY A 303 10.98 -9.71 -3.64
CA GLY A 303 9.89 -9.04 -4.34
C GLY A 303 9.61 -7.62 -3.85
N VAL A 304 8.73 -6.91 -4.57
CA VAL A 304 8.28 -5.54 -4.24
C VAL A 304 7.07 -5.60 -3.31
N LEU A 305 6.17 -6.56 -3.54
CA LEU A 305 4.97 -6.82 -2.74
C LEU A 305 5.14 -8.00 -1.77
N GLY A 306 6.16 -8.83 -1.97
CA GLY A 306 6.39 -10.07 -1.22
C GLY A 306 5.40 -11.20 -1.52
N VAL A 307 4.54 -11.04 -2.54
CA VAL A 307 3.57 -12.05 -2.97
C VAL A 307 4.30 -13.26 -3.56
N LEU A 308 5.30 -13.00 -4.41
CA LEU A 308 6.14 -14.06 -4.96
C LEU A 308 7.12 -14.64 -3.95
N ASP A 309 7.56 -13.87 -2.94
CA ASP A 309 8.33 -14.44 -1.82
C ASP A 309 7.50 -15.43 -1.01
N ARG A 310 6.24 -15.09 -0.72
CA ARG A 310 5.31 -16.00 -0.03
C ARG A 310 5.05 -17.27 -0.85
N LEU A 311 4.92 -17.14 -2.18
CA LEU A 311 4.68 -18.26 -3.08
C LEU A 311 5.89 -19.22 -3.18
N HIS A 312 7.11 -18.69 -3.20
CA HIS A 312 8.34 -19.49 -3.33
C HIS A 312 9.05 -19.77 -1.99
N GLY A 313 8.48 -19.34 -0.86
CA GLY A 313 9.03 -19.54 0.48
C GLY A 313 10.25 -18.67 0.84
N THR A 314 10.61 -17.67 0.03
CA THR A 314 11.78 -16.81 0.29
C THR A 314 11.54 -15.71 1.34
N ASP A 315 10.35 -15.66 1.95
CA ASP A 315 10.09 -14.91 3.19
C ASP A 315 10.17 -15.76 4.47
N THR A 316 10.53 -17.05 4.40
CA THR A 316 10.43 -17.98 5.53
C THR A 316 11.24 -17.53 6.75
N SER A 317 12.47 -17.02 6.57
CA SER A 317 13.30 -16.55 7.70
C SER A 317 12.78 -15.22 8.26
N PHE A 318 12.29 -14.34 7.38
CA PHE A 318 11.71 -13.04 7.76
C PHE A 318 10.50 -13.23 8.68
N ARG A 319 9.60 -14.16 8.32
CA ARG A 319 8.38 -14.52 9.07
C ARG A 319 8.63 -15.01 10.51
N GLN A 320 9.84 -15.43 10.83
CA GLN A 320 10.23 -15.88 12.17
C GLN A 320 10.74 -14.72 13.05
N THR A 321 10.77 -13.48 12.54
CA THR A 321 11.35 -12.31 13.21
C THR A 321 10.29 -11.31 13.69
N ARG A 322 10.69 -10.37 14.56
CA ARG A 322 9.84 -9.22 14.90
C ARG A 322 9.68 -8.20 13.78
N ALA A 323 10.58 -8.16 12.79
CA ALA A 323 10.43 -7.29 11.63
C ALA A 323 9.20 -7.67 10.80
N TYR A 324 8.92 -8.97 10.60
CA TYR A 324 7.66 -9.43 9.96
C TYR A 324 6.42 -9.07 10.78
N VAL A 325 6.47 -9.12 12.12
CA VAL A 325 5.35 -8.70 12.97
C VAL A 325 5.10 -7.18 12.89
N ARG A 326 6.15 -6.40 12.59
CA ARG A 326 6.06 -4.97 12.26
C ARG A 326 5.68 -4.70 10.81
N HIS A 327 5.65 -5.68 9.93
CA HIS A 327 5.48 -5.49 8.48
C HIS A 327 4.02 -5.29 8.08
N ILE A 328 3.43 -4.19 8.55
CA ILE A 328 2.07 -3.73 8.28
C ILE A 328 2.07 -2.22 8.05
N MET A 329 1.12 -1.68 7.29
CA MET A 329 0.94 -0.22 7.20
C MET A 329 0.42 0.34 8.53
N MET A 330 1.21 1.19 9.20
CA MET A 330 0.81 1.78 10.47
C MET A 330 -0.21 2.91 10.27
N LEU A 331 -1.48 2.65 10.59
CA LEU A 331 -2.58 3.65 10.53
C LEU A 331 -2.65 4.57 11.77
N SER A 332 -1.57 4.66 12.55
CA SER A 332 -1.47 5.54 13.71
C SER A 332 -0.04 6.07 13.85
N PHE A 333 0.13 7.18 14.57
CA PHE A 333 1.45 7.77 14.81
C PHE A 333 2.32 7.00 15.82
N ILE A 334 1.89 5.84 16.33
CA ILE A 334 2.70 4.98 17.21
C ILE A 334 3.76 4.27 16.35
N PRO A 335 5.07 4.38 16.66
CA PRO A 335 6.11 3.69 15.91
C PRO A 335 6.00 2.15 15.99
N PRO A 336 6.35 1.40 14.92
CA PRO A 336 6.28 -0.06 14.92
C PRO A 336 7.08 -0.74 16.02
N ARG A 337 8.22 -0.14 16.44
CA ARG A 337 9.05 -0.64 17.55
C ARG A 337 8.45 -0.39 18.94
N GLU A 338 7.49 0.53 19.06
CA GLU A 338 6.72 0.79 20.29
C GLU A 338 5.43 -0.06 20.31
N ALA A 339 4.74 -0.19 19.16
CA ALA A 339 3.55 -1.02 19.01
C ALA A 339 3.85 -2.54 19.09
N PHE A 340 4.99 -2.95 18.53
CA PHE A 340 5.47 -4.34 18.53
C PHE A 340 6.90 -4.39 19.08
N PRO A 341 7.09 -4.30 20.41
CA PRO A 341 8.40 -4.32 21.03
C PRO A 341 9.10 -5.67 20.85
N GLU A 342 10.43 -5.67 20.99
CA GLU A 342 11.18 -6.92 21.13
C GLU A 342 10.72 -7.69 22.37
N PRO A 343 10.73 -9.03 22.36
CA PRO A 343 10.50 -9.81 23.58
C PRO A 343 11.51 -9.38 24.65
N ASN A 344 11.02 -9.08 25.86
CA ASN A 344 11.90 -8.77 26.98
C ASN A 344 12.89 -9.93 27.18
N THR A 345 14.17 -9.70 26.84
CA THR A 345 15.28 -10.57 27.25
C THR A 345 15.44 -10.43 28.76
N CYS A 346 14.58 -11.13 29.50
CA CYS A 346 14.56 -11.13 30.95
C CYS A 346 15.94 -11.57 31.42
N LYS A 347 16.69 -10.63 32.01
CA LYS A 347 18.06 -10.87 32.45
C LYS A 347 18.02 -11.78 33.67
N HIS A 348 17.96 -13.09 33.43
CA HIS A 348 18.42 -14.11 34.36
C HIS A 348 19.94 -13.93 34.58
N LYS A 349 20.29 -12.86 35.30
CA LYS A 349 21.41 -12.89 36.23
C LYS A 349 21.08 -13.98 37.25
N LEU A 350 21.38 -15.22 36.90
CA LEU A 350 21.56 -16.31 37.86
C LEU A 350 22.59 -15.81 38.87
N GLY A 351 22.09 -15.38 40.03
CA GLY A 351 22.93 -14.80 41.07
C GLY A 351 23.80 -15.89 41.65
N LYS A 352 25.09 -15.88 41.28
CA LYS A 352 26.11 -16.54 42.10
C LYS A 352 26.14 -15.84 43.45
N ARG A 353 25.58 -16.51 44.45
CA ARG A 353 25.96 -16.40 45.86
C ARG A 353 26.75 -17.66 46.20
#